data_AF-A0A9P4GSB9-F1
#
_entry.id   AF-A0A9P4GSB9-F1
#
_cell.length_a   1.000
_cell.length_b   1.000
_cell.length_c   1.000
_cell.angle_alpha   90.00
_cell.angle_beta   90.00
_cell.angle_gamma   90.00
#
_symmetry.space_group_name_H-M   'P 1'
#
loop_
_entity.id
_entity.type
_entity.pdbx_description
1 polymer ?
#
loop_
_entity_poly.entity_id
_entity_poly.type
_entity_poly.pdbx_seq_one_letter_code
_entity_poly.pdbx_strand_id
1 'polypeptide(L)' 'VSKNARCGASFNGQTCIGSQWGNCCSKYFYCGSTDDYCRPGSCQKGYGLCN' A
#
# COMPACT_ATOMS: atom_id res chain seq x y z
N VAL A 1 6.51 -3.18 -7.43
CA VAL A 1 6.18 -4.00 -6.25
C VAL A 1 7.16 -3.68 -5.12
N SER A 2 6.64 -3.37 -3.94
CA SER A 2 7.44 -3.06 -2.75
C SER A 2 8.41 -4.20 -2.42
N LYS A 3 9.57 -3.87 -1.87
CA LYS A 3 10.60 -4.82 -1.39
C LYS A 3 10.93 -4.67 0.11
N ASN A 4 10.32 -3.70 0.77
CA ASN A 4 10.61 -3.33 2.16
C ASN A 4 9.34 -2.90 2.92
N ALA A 5 8.17 -3.37 2.46
CA ALA A 5 6.86 -2.94 2.93
C ALA A 5 6.54 -1.45 2.77
N ARG A 6 7.32 -0.66 2.00
CA ARG A 6 7.02 0.75 1.71
C ARG A 6 6.32 0.94 0.37
N CYS A 7 5.49 1.98 0.27
CA CYS A 7 4.73 2.30 -0.93
C CYS A 7 4.43 3.79 -1.06
N GLY A 8 3.92 4.23 -2.22
CA GLY A 8 3.54 5.63 -2.46
C GLY A 8 4.63 6.45 -3.15
N ALA A 9 4.26 7.67 -3.53
CA ALA A 9 5.14 8.61 -4.25
C ALA A 9 6.46 8.88 -3.50
N SER A 10 6.40 9.00 -2.16
CA SER A 10 7.57 9.25 -1.31
C SER A 10 8.57 8.08 -1.25
N PHE A 11 8.19 6.91 -1.77
CA PHE A 11 9.04 5.70 -1.80
C PHE A 11 9.26 5.24 -3.24
N ASN A 12 9.66 6.17 -4.12
CA ASN A 12 9.91 5.91 -5.54
C ASN A 12 8.68 5.36 -6.30
N GLY A 13 7.48 5.75 -5.87
CA GLY A 13 6.24 5.28 -6.48
C GLY A 13 6.00 3.77 -6.32
N GLN A 14 6.59 3.15 -5.30
CA GLN A 14 6.41 1.72 -5.05
C GLN A 14 4.94 1.37 -4.79
N THR A 15 4.51 0.22 -5.32
CA THR A 15 3.16 -0.31 -5.14
C THR A 15 3.19 -1.54 -4.23
N CYS A 16 2.12 -1.75 -3.47
CA CYS A 16 1.91 -2.97 -2.69
C CYS A 16 1.26 -4.09 -3.50
N ILE A 17 0.70 -3.81 -4.68
CA ILE A 17 0.03 -4.79 -5.52
C ILE A 17 1.03 -5.90 -5.92
N GLY A 18 0.73 -7.15 -5.55
CA GLY A 18 1.60 -8.31 -5.75
C GLY A 18 2.74 -8.44 -4.73
N SER A 19 2.71 -7.67 -3.65
CA SER A 19 3.74 -7.71 -2.61
C SER A 19 3.42 -8.71 -1.50
N GLN A 20 4.46 -9.33 -0.92
CA GLN A 20 4.30 -10.32 0.16
C GLN A 20 3.70 -9.75 1.45
N TRP A 21 3.79 -8.43 1.66
CA TRP A 21 3.19 -7.75 2.82
C TRP A 21 1.69 -7.47 2.65
N GLY A 22 1.13 -7.73 1.48
CA GLY A 22 -0.26 -7.44 1.13
C GLY A 22 -0.38 -6.39 0.03
N ASN A 23 -1.59 -6.25 -0.49
CA ASN A 23 -1.85 -5.49 -1.72
C ASN A 23 -2.27 -4.03 -1.48
N CYS A 24 -2.45 -3.63 -0.23
CA CYS A 24 -2.96 -2.32 0.14
C CYS A 24 -1.83 -1.41 0.59
N CYS A 25 -1.83 -0.17 0.12
CA CYS A 25 -0.85 0.84 0.53
C CYS A 25 -1.53 1.81 1.48
N SER A 26 -1.17 1.82 2.76
CA SER A 26 -1.76 2.75 3.72
C SER A 26 -1.29 4.19 3.46
N LYS A 27 -2.03 5.18 3.98
CA LYS A 27 -1.66 6.61 3.99
C LYS A 27 -0.33 6.89 4.70
N TYR A 28 0.15 5.95 5.50
CA TYR A 28 1.44 5.98 6.18
C TYR A 28 2.58 5.35 5.37
N PHE A 29 2.33 5.10 4.07
CA PHE A 29 3.29 4.56 3.11
C PHE A 29 3.75 3.14 3.44
N TYR A 30 2.86 2.33 4.03
CA TYR A 30 3.13 0.93 4.35
C TYR A 30 2.23 -0.04 3.60
N CYS A 31 2.78 -1.18 3.21
CA CYS A 31 2.04 -2.28 2.63
C CYS A 31 1.41 -3.16 3.71
N GLY A 32 0.16 -3.53 3.49
CA GLY A 32 -0.60 -4.43 4.35
C GLY A 32 -1.77 -5.06 3.61
N SER A 33 -2.47 -5.95 4.29
CA SER A 33 -3.67 -6.64 3.80
C SER A 33 -4.89 -6.49 4.71
N THR A 34 -4.74 -5.86 5.89
CA THR A 34 -5.86 -5.63 6.81
C THR A 34 -6.63 -4.36 6.42
N ASP A 35 -7.86 -4.26 6.94
CA ASP A 35 -8.72 -3.08 6.80
C ASP A 35 -7.99 -1.75 7.09
N ASP A 36 -7.10 -1.71 8.08
CA ASP A 36 -6.36 -0.48 8.41
C ASP A 36 -5.49 0.04 7.26
N TYR A 37 -5.08 -0.85 6.34
CA TYR A 37 -4.31 -0.53 5.14
C TYR A 37 -5.18 -0.38 3.90
N CYS A 38 -6.29 -1.11 3.83
CA CYS A 38 -7.13 -1.24 2.63
C CYS A 38 -8.33 -0.29 2.61
N ARG A 39 -8.84 0.11 3.79
CA ARG A 39 -10.08 0.90 3.91
C ARG A 39 -10.06 2.18 3.09
N PRO A 40 -11.21 2.62 2.56
CA PRO A 40 -11.34 3.92 1.93
C PRO A 40 -10.94 5.02 2.92
N GLY A 41 -10.04 5.92 2.50
CA GLY A 41 -9.51 6.99 3.35
C GLY A 41 -8.27 6.63 4.18
N SER A 42 -7.99 5.34 4.37
CA SER A 42 -6.73 4.85 4.97
C SER A 42 -5.74 4.32 3.94
N CYS A 43 -6.19 4.08 2.71
CA CYS A 43 -5.40 3.55 1.60
C CYS A 43 -5.10 4.59 0.52
N GLN A 44 -3.88 4.56 -0.03
CA GLN A 44 -3.41 5.39 -1.16
C GLN A 44 -3.78 4.72 -2.49
N LYS A 45 -4.85 5.23 -3.12
CA LYS A 45 -5.26 4.80 -4.46
C LYS A 45 -4.12 5.02 -5.47
N GLY A 46 -3.90 4.04 -6.34
CA GLY A 46 -2.80 4.02 -7.32
C GLY A 46 -1.54 3.29 -6.83
N TYR A 47 -1.37 3.13 -5.52
CA TYR A 47 -0.24 2.39 -4.92
C TYR A 47 -0.65 1.08 -4.23
N GLY A 48 -1.96 0.83 -4.10
CA GLY A 48 -2.52 -0.41 -3.59
C GLY A 48 -3.99 -0.61 -3.98
N LEU A 49 -4.53 -1.76 -3.62
CA LEU A 49 -5.96 -2.06 -3.72
C LEU A 49 -6.67 -1.46 -2.50
N CYS A 50 -7.51 -0.46 -2.72
CA CYS A 50 -8.27 0.20 -1.66
C CYS A 50 -9.74 -0.20 -1.79
N ASN A 51 -10.22 -0.99 -0.84
CA ASN A 51 -11.60 -1.50 -0.77
C ASN A 51 -12.28 -0.98 0.48
#